data_AF-A0A1A8HSR8-F1
#
_entry.id   AF-A0A1A8HSR8-F1
#
_cell.length_a   1.000
_cell.length_b   1.000
_cell.length_c   1.000
_cell.angle_alpha   90.00
_cell.angle_beta   90.00
_cell.angle_gamma   90.00
#
_symmetry.space_group_name_H-M   'P 1'
#
loop_
_entity.id
_entity.type
_entity.pdbx_description
1 polymer ?
#
loop_
_entity_poly.entity_id
_entity_poly.type
_entity_poly.pdbx_seq_one_letter_code
_entity_poly.pdbx_strand_id
1 'polypeptide(L)'
;VLSFSSRLEKAESEVLNYLLEFVNWSTLSPPLKLILNQRQTKMTWRPSTNLDSIPSLSHICRLKIRQVLGPDLLMRTSIVQKLPVPSSLHDFLRFQDIVEPSYKLPPQSPVINRVQRSQRAHQHRHVL
;
A
#
# COMPACT_ATOMS: atom_id res chain seq x y z
N VAL A 1 -16.08 7.74 -2.99
CA VAL A 1 -15.85 8.05 -1.55
C VAL A 1 -16.26 6.90 -0.63
N LEU A 2 -17.48 6.33 -0.76
CA LEU A 2 -17.96 5.22 0.09
C LEU A 2 -17.07 3.96 0.11
N SER A 3 -16.41 3.63 -1.01
CA SER A 3 -15.53 2.46 -1.12
C SER A 3 -14.26 2.55 -0.24
N PHE A 4 -13.65 3.74 -0.10
CA PHE A 4 -12.39 3.89 0.65
C PHE A 4 -12.61 3.85 2.16
N SER A 5 -13.64 4.54 2.67
CA SER A 5 -13.99 4.53 4.09
C SER A 5 -14.33 3.12 4.59
N SER A 6 -15.09 2.35 3.80
CA SER A 6 -15.42 0.96 4.16
C SER A 6 -14.21 0.03 4.21
N ARG A 7 -13.19 0.28 3.38
CA ARG A 7 -11.91 -0.47 3.41
C ARG A 7 -11.09 -0.06 4.62
N LEU A 8 -11.10 1.22 4.99
CA LEU A 8 -10.40 1.73 6.17
C LEU A 8 -10.99 1.17 7.47
N GLU A 9 -12.29 0.93 7.53
CA GLU A 9 -12.95 0.34 8.71
C GLU A 9 -12.56 -1.12 8.96
N LYS A 10 -12.29 -1.88 7.89
CA LYS A 10 -12.08 -3.33 7.94
C LYS A 10 -10.63 -3.77 7.77
N ALA A 11 -9.74 -2.88 7.32
CA ALA A 11 -8.33 -3.22 7.11
C ALA A 11 -7.67 -3.73 8.40
N GLU A 12 -6.78 -4.72 8.29
CA GLU A 12 -5.94 -5.14 9.43
C GLU A 12 -5.06 -3.97 9.92
N SER A 13 -4.59 -4.01 11.17
CA SER A 13 -3.86 -2.90 11.77
C SER A 13 -2.58 -2.57 11.00
N GLU A 14 -1.86 -3.60 10.57
CA GLU A 14 -0.62 -3.54 9.81
C GLU A 14 -0.86 -2.97 8.41
N VAL A 15 -1.94 -3.40 7.76
CA VAL A 15 -2.36 -2.86 6.45
C VAL A 15 -2.74 -1.40 6.57
N LEU A 16 -3.45 -1.03 7.64
CA LEU A 16 -3.84 0.35 7.89
C LEU A 16 -2.60 1.25 8.12
N ASN A 17 -1.65 0.80 8.94
CA ASN A 17 -0.39 1.51 9.16
C ASN A 17 0.39 1.69 7.85
N TYR A 18 0.51 0.62 7.05
CA TYR A 18 1.17 0.66 5.75
C TYR A 18 0.49 1.66 4.79
N LEU A 19 -0.85 1.64 4.70
CA LEU A 19 -1.58 2.57 3.84
C LEU A 19 -1.42 4.03 4.25
N LEU A 20 -1.33 4.30 5.56
CA LEU A 20 -1.15 5.65 6.09
C LEU A 20 0.21 6.26 5.72
N GLU A 21 1.25 5.45 5.50
CA GLU A 21 2.57 5.91 5.04
C GLU A 21 2.55 6.56 3.63
N PHE A 22 1.46 6.40 2.87
CA PHE A 22 1.32 6.98 1.53
C PHE A 22 0.44 8.22 1.48
N VAL A 23 -0.01 8.73 2.64
CA VAL A 23 -0.85 9.92 2.74
C VAL A 23 -0.34 10.83 3.85
N ASN A 24 -0.63 12.13 3.75
CA ASN A 24 -0.36 13.02 4.86
C ASN A 24 -1.46 12.86 5.91
N TRP A 25 -1.18 12.03 6.93
CA TRP A 25 -2.16 11.72 7.98
C TRP A 25 -2.57 12.93 8.82
N SER A 26 -1.73 13.96 8.91
CA SER A 26 -2.08 15.21 9.61
C SER A 26 -3.24 15.98 8.94
N THR A 27 -3.36 15.85 7.61
CA THR A 27 -4.36 16.54 6.79
C THR A 27 -5.56 15.66 6.40
N LEU A 28 -5.76 14.52 7.06
CA LEU A 28 -6.93 13.67 6.79
C LEU A 28 -8.23 14.44 7.06
N SER A 29 -9.25 14.14 6.23
CA SER A 29 -10.56 14.73 6.41
C SER A 29 -11.17 14.31 7.76
N PRO A 30 -12.04 15.13 8.37
CA PRO A 30 -12.68 14.82 9.64
C PRO A 30 -13.36 13.44 9.68
N PRO A 31 -14.09 12.98 8.63
CA PRO A 31 -14.69 11.65 8.63
C PRO A 31 -13.67 10.51 8.75
N LEU A 32 -12.51 10.61 8.08
CA LEU A 32 -11.48 9.58 8.15
C LEU A 32 -10.80 9.57 9.53
N LYS A 33 -10.54 10.75 10.11
CA LYS A 33 -10.03 10.87 11.48
C LYS A 33 -10.97 10.22 12.49
N LEU A 34 -12.29 10.39 12.32
CA LEU A 34 -13.29 9.78 13.18
C LEU A 34 -13.24 8.25 13.12
N ILE A 35 -13.10 7.66 11.92
CA ILE A 35 -12.95 6.20 11.77
C ILE A 35 -11.70 5.71 12.50
N LEU A 36 -10.56 6.37 12.28
CA LEU A 36 -9.29 6.02 12.93
C LEU A 36 -9.37 6.10 14.46
N ASN A 37 -9.93 7.18 15.00
CA ASN A 37 -10.13 7.36 16.44
C ASN A 37 -11.01 6.25 17.02
N GLN A 38 -12.14 5.93 16.37
CA GLN A 38 -13.01 4.84 16.81
C GLN A 38 -12.29 3.50 16.82
N ARG A 39 -11.47 3.23 15.81
CA ARG A 39 -10.70 1.99 15.73
C ARG A 39 -9.64 1.88 16.83
N GLN A 40 -8.99 3.00 17.17
CA GLN A 40 -8.04 3.10 18.27
C GLN A 40 -8.73 2.88 19.62
N THR A 41 -9.89 3.53 19.87
CA THR A 41 -10.68 3.33 21.10
C THR A 41 -11.14 1.88 21.25
N LYS A 42 -11.52 1.22 20.14
CA LYS A 42 -11.93 -0.19 20.13
C LYS A 42 -10.77 -1.18 20.14
N MET A 43 -9.51 -0.71 20.20
CA MET A 43 -8.29 -1.53 20.15
C MET A 43 -8.18 -2.42 18.89
N THR A 44 -8.88 -2.05 17.82
CA THR A 44 -8.85 -2.76 16.51
C THR A 44 -7.78 -2.23 15.57
N TRP A 45 -7.10 -1.15 15.97
CA TRP A 45 -5.97 -0.56 15.27
C TRP A 45 -5.00 0.00 16.32
N ARG A 46 -3.71 -0.28 16.12
CA ARG A 46 -2.62 0.31 16.88
C ARG A 46 -1.72 1.10 15.90
N PRO A 47 -1.70 2.44 15.99
CA PRO A 47 -0.82 3.25 15.13
C PRO A 47 0.65 2.86 15.35
N SER A 48 1.45 2.93 14.28
CA SER A 48 2.90 2.88 14.44
C SER A 48 3.37 4.15 15.16
N THR A 49 4.52 4.07 15.84
CA THR A 49 5.09 5.18 16.63
C THR A 49 5.21 6.49 15.84
N ASN A 50 5.40 6.39 14.51
CA ASN A 50 5.54 7.54 13.64
C ASN A 50 4.19 8.26 13.38
N LEU A 51 3.08 7.51 13.42
CA LEU A 51 1.73 8.00 13.14
C LEU A 51 1.09 8.73 14.34
N ASP A 52 1.65 8.58 15.54
CA ASP A 52 1.24 9.32 16.74
C ASP A 52 1.72 10.78 16.73
N SER A 53 2.52 11.17 15.73
CA SER A 53 3.09 12.50 15.58
C SER A 53 2.75 13.12 14.23
N ILE A 54 3.01 14.42 14.06
CA ILE A 54 2.94 15.06 12.73
C ILE A 54 4.03 14.43 11.84
N PRO A 55 3.74 14.07 10.57
CA PRO A 55 4.76 13.49 9.70
C PRO A 55 5.97 14.42 9.59
N SER A 56 7.17 13.82 9.51
CA SER A 56 8.40 14.59 9.34
C SER A 56 8.37 15.40 8.03
N LEU A 57 9.10 16.51 7.99
CA LEU A 57 9.19 17.34 6.78
C LEU A 57 9.70 16.54 5.57
N SER A 58 10.67 15.64 5.78
CA SER A 58 11.18 14.77 4.72
C SER A 58 10.08 13.87 4.14
N HIS A 59 9.23 13.29 5.00
CA HIS A 59 8.09 12.48 4.57
C HIS A 59 7.04 13.33 3.83
N ILE A 60 6.73 14.53 4.32
CA ILE A 60 5.81 15.45 3.64
C ILE A 60 6.34 15.83 2.24
N CYS A 61 7.63 16.16 2.13
CA CYS A 61 8.28 16.44 0.85
C CYS A 61 8.21 15.23 -0.09
N ARG A 62 8.48 14.02 0.40
CA ARG A 62 8.36 12.78 -0.35
C ARG A 62 6.94 12.58 -0.91
N LEU A 63 5.91 12.78 -0.10
CA LEU A 63 4.52 12.70 -0.54
C LEU A 63 4.19 13.72 -1.63
N LYS A 64 4.71 14.96 -1.52
CA LYS A 64 4.53 16.00 -2.53
C LYS A 64 5.20 15.66 -3.86
N ILE A 65 6.41 15.12 -3.83
CA ILE A 65 7.09 14.64 -5.04
C ILE A 65 6.28 13.53 -5.72
N ARG A 66 5.77 12.56 -4.94
CA ARG A 66 4.88 11.50 -5.44
C ARG A 66 3.60 12.05 -6.07
N GLN A 67 3.01 13.08 -5.47
CA GLN A 67 1.80 13.71 -5.99
C GLN A 67 2.03 14.36 -7.37
N VAL A 68 3.20 15.01 -7.57
CA VAL A 68 3.52 15.73 -8.82
C VAL A 68 3.94 14.76 -9.94
N LEU A 69 4.81 13.79 -9.65
CA LEU A 69 5.31 12.85 -10.65
C LEU A 69 4.33 11.73 -10.95
N GLY A 70 3.42 11.45 -10.02
CA GLY A 70 2.55 10.28 -10.06
C GLY A 70 3.20 9.05 -9.42
N PRO A 71 2.39 8.18 -8.78
CA PRO A 71 2.89 7.05 -8.01
C PRO A 71 3.67 6.06 -8.88
N ASP A 72 3.13 5.68 -10.05
CA ASP A 72 3.72 4.66 -10.91
C ASP A 72 5.05 5.12 -11.52
N LEU A 73 5.13 6.40 -11.86
CA LEU A 73 6.32 6.96 -12.49
C LEU A 73 7.47 7.08 -11.49
N LEU A 74 7.18 7.50 -10.25
CA LEU A 74 8.17 7.63 -9.19
C LEU A 74 8.81 6.27 -8.83
N MET A 75 8.06 5.17 -8.92
CA MET A 75 8.59 3.83 -8.64
C MET A 75 9.60 3.35 -9.70
N ARG A 76 9.61 3.93 -10.90
CA ARG A 76 10.53 3.52 -11.97
C ARG A 76 11.94 4.02 -11.71
N THR A 77 12.89 3.09 -11.65
CA THR A 77 14.32 3.39 -11.45
C THR A 77 14.85 4.43 -12.46
N SER A 78 14.44 4.33 -13.72
CA SER A 78 14.86 5.26 -14.79
C SER A 78 14.36 6.69 -14.62
N ILE A 79 13.30 6.91 -13.82
CA ILE A 79 12.76 8.23 -13.54
C ILE A 79 13.42 8.80 -12.29
N VAL A 80 13.43 8.04 -11.19
CA VAL A 80 13.98 8.54 -9.92
C VAL A 80 15.46 8.91 -10.06
N GLN A 81 16.24 8.16 -10.86
CA GLN A 81 17.66 8.44 -11.12
C GLN A 81 17.91 9.71 -11.94
N LYS A 82 16.88 10.28 -12.59
CA LYS A 82 16.98 11.53 -13.35
C LYS A 82 16.62 12.75 -12.50
N LEU A 83 16.13 12.55 -11.27
CA LEU A 83 15.82 13.66 -10.38
C LEU A 83 17.11 14.35 -9.93
N PRO A 84 17.12 15.68 -9.78
CA PRO A 84 18.29 16.42 -9.32
C PRO A 84 18.45 16.30 -7.79
N VAL A 85 18.58 15.07 -7.29
CA VAL A 85 18.72 14.76 -5.87
C VAL A 85 19.85 13.74 -5.65
N PRO A 86 20.45 13.68 -4.46
CA PRO A 86 21.43 12.64 -4.13
C PRO A 86 20.86 11.23 -4.29
N SER A 87 21.68 10.30 -4.79
CA SER A 87 21.28 8.91 -5.03
C SER A 87 20.83 8.17 -3.76
N SER A 88 21.35 8.56 -2.61
CA SER A 88 20.94 8.04 -1.30
C SER A 88 19.46 8.29 -0.97
N LEU A 89 18.82 9.26 -1.63
CA LEU A 89 17.40 9.56 -1.45
C LEU A 89 16.50 8.75 -2.40
N HIS A 90 17.03 8.05 -3.39
CA HIS A 90 16.20 7.38 -4.39
C HIS A 90 15.33 6.27 -3.79
N ASP A 91 15.84 5.50 -2.84
CA ASP A 91 15.09 4.44 -2.17
C ASP A 91 14.02 5.01 -1.25
N PHE A 92 14.39 6.06 -0.50
CA PHE A 92 13.46 6.83 0.31
C PHE A 92 12.32 7.40 -0.53
N LEU A 93 12.60 8.05 -1.65
CA LEU A 93 11.58 8.61 -2.55
C LEU A 93 10.68 7.53 -3.16
N ARG A 94 11.20 6.31 -3.35
CA ARG A 94 10.44 5.15 -3.80
C ARG A 94 9.72 4.40 -2.68
N PHE A 95 9.73 4.93 -1.45
CA PHE A 95 9.06 4.32 -0.30
C PHE A 95 9.59 2.89 -0.01
N GLN A 96 10.83 2.57 -0.38
CA GLN A 96 11.43 1.25 -0.17
C GLN A 96 11.83 0.99 1.28
N ASP A 97 11.91 2.05 2.09
CA ASP A 97 12.10 2.01 3.53
C ASP A 97 10.86 1.55 4.31
N ILE A 98 9.68 1.47 3.65
CA ILE A 98 8.43 1.07 4.29
C ILE A 98 8.22 -0.44 4.12
N VAL A 99 8.04 -1.12 5.25
CA VAL A 99 7.82 -2.57 5.29
C VAL A 99 6.42 -2.91 4.81
N GLU A 100 6.32 -3.69 3.75
CA GLU A 100 5.05 -4.22 3.27
C GLU A 100 4.51 -5.28 4.26
N PRO A 101 3.21 -5.22 4.63
CA PRO A 101 2.64 -6.19 5.55
C PRO A 101 2.70 -7.59 4.94
N SER A 102 3.13 -8.58 5.73
CA SER A 102 3.18 -9.97 5.27
C SER A 102 1.77 -10.52 5.07
N TYR A 103 1.32 -10.59 3.84
CA TYR A 103 0.09 -11.30 3.51
C TYR A 103 0.35 -12.79 3.65
N LYS A 104 -0.21 -13.43 4.67
CA LYS A 104 -0.48 -14.86 4.56
C LYS A 104 -1.60 -14.98 3.52
N LEU A 105 -1.25 -15.21 2.24
CA LEU A 105 -2.26 -15.62 1.27
C LEU A 105 -2.99 -16.82 1.90
N PRO A 106 -4.34 -16.80 1.96
CA PRO A 106 -5.06 -18.02 2.28
C PRO A 106 -4.57 -19.11 1.31
N PRO A 107 -4.37 -20.36 1.77
CA PRO A 107 -3.88 -21.43 0.91
C PRO A 107 -4.70 -21.45 -0.37
N GLN A 108 -4.01 -21.45 -1.51
CA GLN A 108 -4.64 -21.41 -2.83
C GLN A 108 -5.77 -22.45 -2.86
N SER A 109 -7.01 -21.96 -2.98
CA SER A 109 -8.17 -22.85 -3.01
C SER A 109 -7.98 -23.85 -4.16
N PRO A 110 -8.25 -25.16 -3.95
CA PRO A 110 -7.99 -26.23 -4.92
C PRO A 110 -8.74 -26.06 -6.26
N VAL A 111 -9.60 -25.06 -6.37
CA VAL A 111 -10.31 -24.68 -7.60
C VAL A 111 -9.35 -24.22 -8.71
N ILE A 112 -8.24 -23.55 -8.38
CA ILE A 112 -7.26 -23.09 -9.39
C ILE A 112 -6.58 -24.29 -10.07
N ASN A 113 -6.32 -25.36 -9.31
CA ASN A 113 -5.77 -26.62 -9.86
C ASN A 113 -6.75 -27.33 -10.80
N ARG A 114 -8.06 -27.20 -10.59
CA ARG A 114 -9.08 -27.79 -11.47
C ARG A 114 -9.11 -27.14 -12.86
N VAL A 115 -8.97 -25.81 -12.91
CA VAL A 115 -8.99 -25.08 -14.19
C VAL A 115 -7.75 -25.38 -15.03
N GLN A 116 -6.56 -25.44 -14.42
CA GLN A 116 -5.33 -25.82 -15.13
C GLN A 116 -5.36 -27.28 -15.61
N ARG A 117 -5.94 -28.21 -14.85
CA ARG A 117 -6.05 -29.62 -15.26
C ARG A 117 -7.02 -29.79 -16.44
N SER A 118 -8.11 -29.03 -16.47
CA SER A 118 -9.05 -29.03 -17.61
C SER A 118 -8.42 -28.45 -18.87
N GLN A 119 -7.61 -27.39 -18.74
CA GLN A 119 -6.92 -26.79 -19.88
C GLN A 119 -5.85 -27.72 -20.47
N ARG A 120 -5.08 -28.42 -19.64
CA ARG A 120 -4.13 -29.44 -20.09
C ARG A 120 -4.80 -30.62 -20.79
N ALA A 121 -5.98 -31.04 -20.33
CA ALA A 121 -6.74 -32.13 -20.96
C ALA A 121 -7.30 -31.75 -22.35
N HIS A 122 -7.55 -30.46 -22.62
CA HIS A 122 -8.01 -30.00 -23.93
C HIS A 122 -6.90 -29.76 -24.96
N GLN A 123 -5.66 -29.54 -24.52
CA GLN A 123 -4.52 -29.35 -25.43
C GLN A 123 -4.05 -30.66 -26.09
N HIS A 124 -4.31 -31.83 -25.50
CA HIS A 124 -3.90 -33.12 -26.06
C HIS A 124 -4.80 -33.67 -27.17
N ARG A 125 -5.87 -32.97 -27.57
CA ARG A 125 -6.87 -33.48 -28.53
C ARG A 125 -6.77 -32.95 -29.96
N HIS A 126 -5.77 -32.11 -30.25
CA HIS A 126 -5.53 -31.54 -31.59
C HIS A 126 -4.13 -31.88 -32.14
N VAL A 127 -3.78 -33.17 -32.11
CA VAL A 127 -2.71 -33.70 -32.98
C VAL A 127 -3.26 -34.95 -33.66
N LEU A 128 -3.96 -34.74 -34.76
CA LEU A 128 -4.08 -35.61 -35.93
C LEU A 128 -4.38 -34.72 -37.14
#